data_AF-A0A6D2JEL6-F1
#
_entry.id   AF-A0A6D2JEL6-F1
#
_cell.length_a   1.000
_cell.length_b   1.000
_cell.length_c   1.000
_cell.angle_alpha   90.00
_cell.angle_beta   90.00
_cell.angle_gamma   90.00
#
_symmetry.space_group_name_H-M   'P 1'
#
loop_
_entity.id
_entity.type
_entity.pdbx_description
1 polymer ?
#
loop_
_entity_poly.entity_id
_entity_poly.type
_entity_poly.pdbx_seq_one_letter_code
_entity_poly.pdbx_strand_id
1 'polypeptide(L)'
;MGSHKKTSFTFEINNFWKKESVVTSRIFVSGGCKWYADVRRKECGIDHLSVYLNVPDTKSLRPGWKRRATYCFIVLNQSGKEFKRKSDCKVFCDQFPGWGFSKMLPLNKLKEEGFLENNKLIINVEVKVVEIVHEAEITGKEMFDIKGFNVLYTQAKSVSKIFKEHRDIAVDFKPKNQLVRTAYMNVLLNLIKILKKPPETLSESKLTNARSDLSELTEAGFKLDWLKRKLEDACLERKKVVADGARVQELEERVKTLKVELDNEKAKSSKVMSLEHSEKAKSSKAVSGLKEKAKSLKVLSLEQTVSDLIVELDNEKTKSSKVLLLEQTVLDLKVELDKERSAKSGTSKTVWLMDDACFWRHMGIRERMAGYRKLK
;
A
#
# COMPACT_ATOMS: atom_id res chain seq x y z
N MET A 1 -18.90 -36.69 -29.41
CA MET A 1 -18.99 -35.45 -28.62
C MET A 1 -20.42 -34.94 -28.67
N GLY A 2 -21.17 -35.02 -27.57
CA GLY A 2 -22.58 -34.61 -27.55
C GLY A 2 -22.71 -33.09 -27.60
N SER A 3 -23.36 -32.55 -28.63
CA SER A 3 -23.71 -31.13 -28.66
C SER A 3 -24.73 -30.86 -27.57
N HIS A 4 -24.30 -30.27 -26.45
CA HIS A 4 -25.24 -29.89 -25.40
C HIS A 4 -26.25 -28.86 -25.97
N LYS A 5 -27.55 -29.21 -25.85
CA LYS A 5 -28.66 -28.42 -26.35
C LYS A 5 -28.59 -27.00 -25.77
N LYS A 6 -28.76 -25.98 -26.62
CA LYS A 6 -28.86 -24.58 -26.19
C LYS A 6 -30.05 -24.48 -25.22
N THR A 7 -29.81 -24.05 -23.99
CA THR A 7 -30.89 -23.78 -23.03
C THR A 7 -30.90 -22.30 -22.65
N SER A 8 -32.09 -21.78 -22.38
CA SER A 8 -32.29 -20.39 -21.98
C SER A 8 -32.80 -20.32 -20.54
N PHE A 9 -32.45 -19.23 -19.87
CA PHE A 9 -32.85 -18.93 -18.51
C PHE A 9 -33.35 -17.50 -18.48
N THR A 10 -34.62 -17.31 -18.12
CA THR A 10 -35.20 -15.98 -17.91
C THR A 10 -35.31 -15.70 -16.41
N PHE A 11 -34.94 -14.49 -16.02
CA PHE A 11 -35.20 -13.99 -14.67
C PHE A 11 -35.65 -12.54 -14.70
N GLU A 12 -36.39 -12.18 -13.66
CA GLU A 12 -37.07 -10.91 -13.55
C GLU A 12 -36.54 -10.14 -12.34
N ILE A 13 -36.35 -8.84 -12.51
CA ILE A 13 -35.90 -7.93 -11.46
C ILE A 13 -37.03 -6.94 -11.20
N ASN A 14 -37.76 -7.19 -10.12
CA ASN A 14 -38.82 -6.32 -9.65
C ASN A 14 -38.25 -5.10 -8.92
N ASN A 15 -38.93 -3.95 -9.05
CA ASN A 15 -38.50 -2.68 -8.48
C ASN A 15 -37.06 -2.31 -8.86
N PHE A 16 -36.69 -2.49 -10.14
CA PHE A 16 -35.32 -2.37 -10.64
C PHE A 16 -34.60 -1.09 -10.16
N TRP A 17 -35.28 0.07 -10.23
CA TRP A 17 -34.69 1.34 -9.79
C TRP A 17 -34.43 1.44 -8.27
N LYS A 18 -35.09 0.62 -7.45
CA LYS A 18 -34.93 0.57 -5.99
C LYS A 18 -33.93 -0.48 -5.52
N LYS A 19 -33.46 -1.38 -6.40
CA LYS A 19 -32.52 -2.45 -6.05
C LYS A 19 -31.13 -1.92 -5.75
N GLU A 20 -30.31 -2.73 -5.10
CA GLU A 20 -28.88 -2.48 -4.94
C GLU A 20 -28.18 -2.24 -6.30
N SER A 21 -26.93 -1.78 -6.25
CA SER A 21 -26.15 -1.49 -7.47
C SER A 21 -25.89 -2.75 -8.31
N VAL A 22 -25.95 -3.93 -7.69
CA VAL A 22 -25.78 -5.25 -8.31
C VAL A 22 -26.97 -6.14 -7.92
N VAL A 23 -27.56 -6.80 -8.90
CA VAL A 23 -28.59 -7.82 -8.71
C VAL A 23 -28.10 -9.13 -9.29
N THR A 24 -28.15 -10.18 -8.49
CA THR A 24 -27.64 -11.52 -8.84
C THR A 24 -28.81 -12.46 -9.07
N SER A 25 -28.79 -13.23 -10.14
CA SER A 25 -29.79 -14.27 -10.39
C SER A 25 -29.60 -15.48 -9.47
N ARG A 26 -30.62 -16.32 -9.36
CA ARG A 26 -30.41 -17.70 -8.88
C ARG A 26 -29.45 -18.45 -9.82
N ILE A 27 -28.79 -19.47 -9.28
CA ILE A 27 -27.99 -20.40 -10.07
C ILE A 27 -28.93 -21.20 -10.99
N PHE A 28 -28.53 -21.38 -12.24
CA PHE A 28 -29.23 -22.17 -13.24
C PHE A 28 -28.28 -23.11 -13.96
N VAL A 29 -28.82 -24.18 -14.55
CA VAL A 29 -28.03 -25.18 -15.28
C VAL A 29 -28.24 -25.02 -16.77
N SER A 30 -27.14 -24.93 -17.51
CA SER A 30 -27.14 -24.88 -18.97
C SER A 30 -25.91 -25.55 -19.54
N GLY A 31 -26.11 -26.38 -20.57
CA GLY A 31 -25.06 -27.17 -21.19
C GLY A 31 -24.27 -28.03 -20.20
N GLY A 32 -24.96 -28.65 -19.22
CA GLY A 32 -24.33 -29.47 -18.17
C GLY A 32 -23.54 -28.71 -17.10
N CYS A 33 -23.47 -27.37 -17.19
CA CYS A 33 -22.74 -26.53 -16.26
C CYS A 33 -23.70 -25.65 -15.44
N LYS A 34 -23.31 -25.33 -14.20
CA LYS A 34 -23.98 -24.32 -13.37
C LYS A 34 -23.49 -22.92 -13.75
N TRP A 35 -24.41 -21.95 -13.74
CA TRP A 35 -24.18 -20.56 -14.09
C TRP A 35 -25.03 -19.64 -13.21
N TYR A 36 -24.65 -18.36 -13.10
CA TYR A 36 -25.53 -17.30 -12.60
C TYR A 36 -25.24 -16.00 -13.35
N ALA A 37 -26.19 -15.07 -13.35
CA ALA A 37 -26.08 -13.79 -14.03
C ALA A 37 -26.07 -12.62 -13.03
N ASP A 38 -25.17 -11.67 -13.25
CA ASP A 38 -25.13 -10.38 -12.54
C ASP A 38 -25.67 -9.28 -13.43
N VAL A 39 -26.47 -8.39 -12.86
CA VAL A 39 -27.00 -7.20 -13.52
C VAL A 39 -26.63 -5.99 -12.69
N ARG A 40 -25.94 -5.03 -13.31
CA ARG A 40 -25.46 -3.81 -12.63
C ARG A 40 -26.02 -2.58 -13.29
N ARG A 41 -26.52 -1.65 -12.50
CA ARG A 41 -27.16 -0.44 -13.02
C ARG A 41 -26.13 0.55 -13.56
N LYS A 42 -25.03 0.75 -12.83
CA LYS A 42 -23.97 1.69 -13.17
C LYS A 42 -22.63 1.09 -12.79
N GLU A 43 -21.70 1.02 -13.74
CA GLU A 43 -20.35 0.52 -13.48
C GLU A 43 -19.30 1.55 -13.95
N CYS A 44 -18.32 1.84 -13.09
CA CYS A 44 -17.16 2.70 -13.40
C CYS A 44 -17.51 4.05 -14.03
N GLY A 45 -18.52 4.75 -13.50
CA GLY A 45 -18.92 6.07 -14.00
C GLY A 45 -19.69 6.07 -15.33
N ILE A 46 -20.05 4.90 -15.86
CA ILE A 46 -20.81 4.77 -17.12
C ILE A 46 -22.26 4.44 -16.82
N ASP A 47 -23.17 5.29 -17.31
CA ASP A 47 -24.62 5.16 -17.16
C ASP A 47 -25.20 4.14 -18.15
N HIS A 48 -24.73 2.90 -18.08
CA HIS A 48 -25.25 1.78 -18.85
C HIS A 48 -25.54 0.58 -17.93
N LEU A 49 -26.64 -0.11 -18.23
CA LEU A 49 -26.90 -1.45 -17.75
C LEU A 49 -25.75 -2.36 -18.16
N SER A 50 -25.18 -3.05 -17.18
CA SER A 50 -24.14 -4.05 -17.37
C SER A 50 -24.68 -5.42 -17.01
N VAL A 51 -24.37 -6.43 -17.81
CA VAL A 51 -24.81 -7.82 -17.57
C VAL A 51 -23.62 -8.77 -17.70
N TYR A 52 -23.49 -9.71 -16.79
CA TYR A 52 -22.40 -10.68 -16.76
C TYR A 52 -22.91 -12.08 -16.48
N LEU A 53 -22.32 -13.07 -17.15
CA LEU A 53 -22.51 -14.49 -16.90
C LEU A 53 -21.32 -14.96 -16.08
N ASN A 54 -21.58 -15.71 -15.02
CA ASN A 54 -20.57 -16.15 -14.08
C ASN A 54 -20.70 -17.66 -13.79
N VAL A 55 -19.57 -18.28 -13.47
CA VAL A 55 -19.48 -19.65 -12.96
C VAL A 55 -19.55 -19.61 -11.43
N PRO A 56 -20.51 -20.29 -10.78
CA PRO A 56 -20.57 -20.38 -9.32
C PRO A 56 -19.52 -21.36 -8.78
N ASP A 57 -19.27 -21.26 -7.47
CA ASP A 57 -18.47 -22.22 -6.69
C ASP A 57 -17.09 -22.54 -7.29
N THR A 58 -16.42 -21.54 -7.86
CA THR A 58 -15.15 -21.74 -8.60
C THR A 58 -14.05 -22.40 -7.77
N LYS A 59 -14.05 -22.20 -6.45
CA LYS A 59 -13.14 -22.83 -5.49
C LYS A 59 -13.31 -24.34 -5.36
N SER A 60 -14.47 -24.88 -5.73
CA SER A 60 -14.77 -26.32 -5.72
C SER A 60 -14.35 -27.03 -7.00
N LEU A 61 -13.99 -26.26 -8.05
CA LEU A 61 -13.54 -26.81 -9.32
C LEU A 61 -12.07 -27.18 -9.23
N ARG A 62 -11.67 -28.23 -9.97
CA ARG A 62 -10.27 -28.66 -9.98
C ARG A 62 -9.37 -27.62 -10.62
N PRO A 63 -8.10 -27.51 -10.20
CA PRO A 63 -7.14 -26.63 -10.85
C PRO A 63 -7.10 -26.82 -12.37
N GLY A 64 -7.00 -25.71 -13.10
CA GLY A 64 -6.88 -25.73 -14.57
C GLY A 64 -8.18 -25.90 -15.33
N TRP A 65 -9.34 -25.92 -14.64
CA TRP A 65 -10.63 -26.01 -15.31
C TRP A 65 -10.84 -24.90 -16.35
N LYS A 66 -11.45 -25.26 -17.48
CA LYS A 66 -11.84 -24.33 -18.55
C LYS A 66 -13.20 -24.71 -19.10
N ARG A 67 -14.04 -23.72 -19.41
CA ARG A 67 -15.31 -23.93 -20.10
C ARG A 67 -15.40 -22.93 -21.25
N ARG A 68 -15.45 -23.40 -22.49
CA ARG A 68 -15.78 -22.53 -23.62
C ARG A 68 -17.29 -22.52 -23.78
N ALA A 69 -17.90 -21.35 -23.69
CA ALA A 69 -19.33 -21.21 -23.89
C ALA A 69 -19.65 -20.01 -24.78
N THR A 70 -20.59 -20.22 -25.69
CA THR A 70 -21.30 -19.14 -26.37
C THR A 70 -22.48 -18.75 -25.50
N TYR A 71 -22.61 -17.46 -25.18
CA TYR A 71 -23.72 -16.96 -24.40
C TYR A 71 -24.37 -15.75 -25.09
N CYS A 72 -25.65 -15.54 -24.82
CA CYS A 72 -26.44 -14.44 -25.35
C CYS A 72 -27.27 -13.83 -24.23
N PHE A 73 -27.16 -12.51 -24.06
CA PHE A 73 -28.04 -11.73 -23.20
C PHE A 73 -29.09 -11.05 -24.06
N ILE A 74 -30.36 -11.19 -23.64
CA ILE A 74 -31.52 -10.60 -24.29
C ILE A 74 -32.28 -9.81 -23.22
N VAL A 75 -32.44 -8.51 -23.44
CA VAL A 75 -33.31 -7.67 -22.61
C VAL A 75 -34.69 -7.66 -23.23
N LEU A 76 -35.68 -8.07 -22.44
CA LEU A 76 -37.08 -8.22 -22.83
C LEU A 76 -37.93 -7.16 -22.13
N ASN A 77 -38.99 -6.71 -22.79
CA ASN A 77 -40.09 -6.00 -22.12
C ASN A 77 -41.10 -7.00 -21.52
N GLN A 78 -42.18 -6.51 -20.91
CA GLN A 78 -43.19 -7.38 -20.28
C GLN A 78 -43.98 -8.24 -21.27
N SER A 79 -44.16 -7.78 -22.52
CA SER A 79 -44.81 -8.60 -23.56
C SER A 79 -43.89 -9.67 -24.17
N GLY A 80 -42.65 -9.79 -23.68
CA GLY A 80 -41.65 -10.73 -24.19
C GLY A 80 -40.98 -10.28 -25.50
N LYS A 81 -41.22 -9.05 -25.95
CA LYS A 81 -40.55 -8.44 -27.10
C LYS A 81 -39.09 -8.14 -26.76
N GLU A 82 -38.19 -8.51 -27.67
CA GLU A 82 -36.76 -8.23 -27.53
C GLU A 82 -36.46 -6.76 -27.82
N PHE A 83 -35.79 -6.10 -26.87
CA PHE A 83 -35.31 -4.73 -27.07
C PHE A 83 -33.84 -4.68 -27.44
N LYS A 84 -33.02 -5.52 -26.79
CA LYS A 84 -31.58 -5.58 -27.06
C LYS A 84 -31.04 -6.98 -26.89
N ARG A 85 -30.26 -7.41 -27.88
CA ARG A 85 -29.54 -8.69 -27.90
C ARG A 85 -28.05 -8.45 -28.07
N LYS A 86 -27.23 -9.14 -27.28
CA LYS A 86 -25.77 -9.22 -27.47
C LYS A 86 -25.28 -10.63 -27.13
N SER A 87 -24.38 -11.17 -27.95
CA SER A 87 -23.80 -12.49 -27.77
C SER A 87 -22.28 -12.45 -27.88
N ASP A 88 -21.62 -13.42 -27.27
CA ASP A 88 -20.16 -13.60 -27.33
C ASP A 88 -19.82 -15.08 -27.13
N CYS A 89 -18.58 -15.46 -27.46
CA CYS A 89 -18.00 -16.77 -27.15
C CYS A 89 -16.72 -16.55 -26.34
N LYS A 90 -16.69 -17.10 -25.12
CA LYS A 90 -15.58 -16.88 -24.19
C LYS A 90 -15.20 -18.17 -23.48
N VAL A 91 -13.94 -18.20 -23.02
CA VAL A 91 -13.41 -19.25 -22.16
C VAL A 91 -13.48 -18.77 -20.73
N PHE A 92 -14.25 -19.48 -19.91
CA PHE A 92 -14.34 -19.30 -18.47
C PHE A 92 -13.29 -20.17 -17.80
N CYS A 93 -12.57 -19.62 -16.83
CA CYS A 93 -11.55 -20.32 -16.05
C CYS A 93 -11.40 -19.67 -14.67
N ASP A 94 -10.47 -20.16 -13.86
CA ASP A 94 -10.23 -19.63 -12.51
C ASP A 94 -9.93 -18.10 -12.47
N GLN A 95 -9.16 -17.59 -13.45
CA GLN A 95 -8.80 -16.16 -13.53
C GLN A 95 -9.97 -15.31 -14.02
N PHE A 96 -10.81 -15.90 -14.87
CA PHE A 96 -11.95 -15.24 -15.51
C PHE A 96 -13.19 -16.12 -15.36
N PRO A 97 -13.77 -16.18 -14.15
CA PRO A 97 -14.95 -16.99 -13.91
C PRO A 97 -16.21 -16.34 -14.47
N GLY A 98 -16.11 -15.11 -14.97
CA GLY A 98 -17.24 -14.34 -15.49
C GLY A 98 -16.88 -13.47 -16.69
N TRP A 99 -17.84 -13.38 -17.62
CA TRP A 99 -17.75 -12.58 -18.84
C TRP A 99 -19.08 -11.88 -19.12
N GLY A 100 -19.05 -10.73 -19.77
CA GLY A 100 -20.26 -9.95 -19.99
C GLY A 100 -20.06 -8.65 -20.73
N PHE A 101 -21.09 -7.81 -20.67
CA PHE A 101 -21.16 -6.53 -21.37
C PHE A 101 -21.37 -5.40 -20.36
N SER A 102 -20.34 -4.58 -20.16
CA SER A 102 -20.41 -3.35 -19.34
C SER A 102 -21.24 -2.23 -19.97
N LYS A 103 -21.59 -2.38 -21.25
CA LYS A 103 -22.43 -1.45 -22.02
C LYS A 103 -23.52 -2.23 -22.75
N MET A 104 -24.38 -2.92 -22.02
CA MET A 104 -25.49 -3.68 -22.62
C MET A 104 -26.51 -2.71 -23.22
N LEU A 105 -26.99 -1.78 -22.40
CA LEU A 105 -28.00 -0.80 -22.78
C LEU A 105 -27.84 0.50 -21.96
N PRO A 106 -27.91 1.69 -22.56
CA PRO A 106 -27.92 2.95 -21.82
C PRO A 106 -29.08 3.02 -20.81
N LEU A 107 -28.84 3.57 -19.62
CA LEU A 107 -29.88 3.67 -18.59
C LEU A 107 -31.00 4.65 -18.94
N ASN A 108 -30.73 5.69 -19.74
CA ASN A 108 -31.77 6.62 -20.19
C ASN A 108 -32.79 5.93 -21.09
N LYS A 109 -32.37 4.98 -21.94
CA LYS A 109 -33.27 4.16 -22.76
C LYS A 109 -34.17 3.25 -21.94
N LEU A 110 -33.76 2.88 -20.72
CA LEU A 110 -34.61 2.14 -19.77
C LEU A 110 -35.70 3.00 -19.14
N LYS A 111 -35.56 4.33 -19.19
CA LYS A 111 -36.55 5.29 -18.64
C LYS A 111 -37.59 5.71 -19.68
N GLU A 112 -37.37 5.40 -20.96
CA GLU A 112 -38.36 5.63 -22.02
C GLU A 112 -39.62 4.81 -21.72
N GLU A 113 -40.79 5.41 -21.99
CA GLU A 113 -42.09 4.78 -21.72
C GLU A 113 -42.22 3.43 -22.45
N GLY A 114 -42.70 2.40 -21.75
CA GLY A 114 -42.89 1.05 -22.29
C GLY A 114 -41.70 0.09 -22.13
N PHE A 115 -40.56 0.51 -21.59
CA PHE A 115 -39.44 -0.41 -21.33
C PHE A 115 -39.59 -1.17 -20.02
N LEU A 116 -39.68 -0.43 -18.91
CA LEU A 116 -39.79 -0.95 -17.56
C LEU A 116 -41.21 -0.72 -17.04
N GLU A 117 -42.19 -1.33 -17.70
CA GLU A 117 -43.54 -1.41 -17.16
C GLU A 117 -43.45 -1.92 -15.70
N ASN A 118 -44.19 -1.30 -14.79
CA ASN A 118 -44.16 -1.61 -13.35
C ASN A 118 -42.76 -1.67 -12.71
N ASN A 119 -41.78 -0.93 -13.26
CA ASN A 119 -40.39 -0.94 -12.80
C ASN A 119 -39.78 -2.37 -12.77
N LYS A 120 -40.14 -3.19 -13.76
CA LYS A 120 -39.74 -4.59 -13.88
C LYS A 120 -38.81 -4.77 -15.07
N LEU A 121 -37.60 -5.28 -14.84
CA LEU A 121 -36.63 -5.62 -15.89
C LEU A 121 -36.62 -7.13 -16.10
N ILE A 122 -36.72 -7.57 -17.35
CA ILE A 122 -36.68 -9.00 -17.71
C ILE A 122 -35.42 -9.26 -18.55
N ILE A 123 -34.61 -10.21 -18.10
CA ILE A 123 -33.39 -10.63 -18.82
C ILE A 123 -33.47 -12.12 -19.09
N ASN A 124 -33.32 -12.47 -20.37
CA ASN A 124 -33.11 -13.84 -20.80
C ASN A 124 -31.62 -14.05 -21.12
N VAL A 125 -31.11 -15.18 -20.67
CA VAL A 125 -29.73 -15.61 -20.85
C VAL A 125 -29.74 -16.96 -21.54
N GLU A 126 -29.20 -17.02 -22.75
CA GLU A 126 -29.02 -18.26 -23.47
C GLU A 126 -27.55 -18.69 -23.36
N VAL A 127 -27.30 -19.95 -23.02
CA VAL A 127 -25.94 -20.48 -22.93
C VAL A 127 -25.83 -21.79 -23.72
N LYS A 128 -24.75 -21.90 -24.48
CA LYS A 128 -24.34 -23.12 -25.18
C LYS A 128 -22.89 -23.40 -24.84
N VAL A 129 -22.68 -24.48 -24.10
CA VAL A 129 -21.33 -24.93 -23.76
C VAL A 129 -20.75 -25.69 -24.95
N VAL A 130 -19.60 -25.24 -25.43
CA VAL A 130 -18.89 -25.77 -26.61
C VAL A 130 -17.83 -26.78 -26.18
N GLU A 131 -17.13 -26.49 -25.09
CA GLU A 131 -15.98 -27.26 -24.62
C GLU A 131 -15.92 -27.22 -23.09
N ILE A 132 -15.64 -28.37 -22.46
CA ILE A 132 -15.44 -28.46 -21.01
C ILE A 132 -14.13 -29.21 -20.77
N VAL A 133 -13.23 -28.56 -20.04
CA VAL A 133 -12.03 -29.14 -19.48
C VAL A 133 -12.20 -29.13 -17.97
N HIS A 134 -12.33 -30.31 -17.37
CA HIS A 134 -12.56 -30.45 -15.92
C HIS A 134 -11.31 -30.19 -15.09
N GLU A 135 -10.16 -30.54 -15.65
CA GLU A 135 -8.85 -30.45 -15.02
C GLU A 135 -7.81 -30.36 -16.12
N ALA A 136 -6.81 -29.52 -15.91
CA ALA A 136 -5.67 -29.42 -16.80
C ALA A 136 -4.41 -29.25 -15.96
N GLU A 137 -3.31 -29.84 -16.42
CA GLU A 137 -2.01 -29.57 -15.85
C GLU A 137 -1.66 -28.09 -16.11
N ILE A 138 -1.61 -27.29 -15.05
CA ILE A 138 -1.20 -25.89 -15.15
C ILE A 138 0.32 -25.85 -14.97
N THR A 139 1.04 -25.76 -16.09
CA THR A 139 2.49 -25.58 -16.09
C THR A 139 2.89 -24.15 -15.72
N GLY A 140 1.94 -23.20 -15.75
CA GLY A 140 2.15 -21.78 -15.50
C GLY A 140 2.75 -21.04 -16.71
N LYS A 141 3.04 -21.77 -17.79
CA LYS A 141 3.59 -21.25 -19.05
C LYS A 141 2.50 -21.01 -20.10
N GLU A 142 1.26 -21.35 -19.79
CA GLU A 142 0.13 -21.14 -20.69
C GLU A 142 -0.04 -19.64 -20.93
N MET A 143 -0.18 -19.26 -22.21
CA MET A 143 -0.47 -17.88 -22.58
C MET A 143 -1.97 -17.65 -22.72
N PHE A 144 -2.42 -16.48 -22.32
CA PHE A 144 -3.80 -16.02 -22.39
C PHE A 144 -3.85 -14.70 -23.15
N ASP A 145 -4.71 -14.60 -24.17
CA ASP A 145 -4.91 -13.34 -24.89
C ASP A 145 -5.83 -12.40 -24.11
N ILE A 146 -5.34 -11.20 -23.83
CA ILE A 146 -6.11 -10.12 -23.23
C ILE A 146 -6.00 -8.91 -24.14
N LYS A 147 -7.09 -8.57 -24.83
CA LYS A 147 -7.14 -7.40 -25.72
C LYS A 147 -6.00 -7.41 -26.76
N GLY A 148 -5.68 -8.59 -27.30
CA GLY A 148 -4.61 -8.76 -28.27
C GLY A 148 -3.21 -8.91 -27.66
N PHE A 149 -3.07 -8.98 -26.33
CA PHE A 149 -1.79 -9.24 -25.66
C PHE A 149 -1.76 -10.66 -25.11
N ASN A 150 -0.81 -11.47 -25.58
CA ASN A 150 -0.54 -12.76 -24.96
C ASN A 150 0.24 -12.56 -23.67
N VAL A 151 -0.30 -13.03 -22.56
CA VAL A 151 0.32 -12.91 -21.24
C VAL A 151 0.29 -14.24 -20.53
N LEU A 152 1.22 -14.48 -19.61
CA LEU A 152 1.18 -15.71 -18.83
C LEU A 152 -0.13 -15.80 -18.04
N TYR A 153 -0.65 -17.01 -17.92
CA TYR A 153 -1.84 -17.33 -17.15
C TYR A 153 -1.82 -16.72 -15.74
N THR A 154 -0.66 -16.77 -15.08
CA THR A 154 -0.42 -16.20 -13.74
C THR A 154 -0.48 -14.67 -13.71
N GLN A 155 -0.24 -14.00 -14.84
CA GLN A 155 -0.26 -12.54 -14.97
C GLN A 155 -1.63 -12.02 -15.45
N ALA A 156 -2.47 -12.89 -15.99
CA ALA A 156 -3.70 -12.52 -16.69
C ALA A 156 -4.62 -11.62 -15.86
N LYS A 157 -4.78 -11.91 -14.55
CA LYS A 157 -5.59 -11.10 -13.63
C LYS A 157 -5.03 -9.68 -13.44
N SER A 158 -3.71 -9.56 -13.31
CA SER A 158 -3.04 -8.27 -13.16
C SER A 158 -3.19 -7.42 -14.42
N VAL A 159 -2.99 -8.02 -15.59
CA VAL A 159 -3.13 -7.35 -16.89
C VAL A 159 -4.58 -6.92 -17.12
N SER A 160 -5.55 -7.80 -16.84
CA SER A 160 -6.97 -7.46 -16.93
C SER A 160 -7.35 -6.28 -16.02
N LYS A 161 -6.82 -6.24 -14.79
CA LYS A 161 -7.02 -5.12 -13.86
C LYS A 161 -6.48 -3.80 -14.44
N ILE A 162 -5.30 -3.82 -15.05
CA ILE A 162 -4.72 -2.64 -15.71
C ILE A 162 -5.67 -2.10 -16.78
N PHE A 163 -6.16 -2.94 -17.69
CA PHE A 163 -7.12 -2.52 -18.73
C PHE A 163 -8.48 -2.07 -18.17
N LYS A 164 -8.87 -2.55 -17.00
CA LYS A 164 -10.11 -2.11 -16.33
C LYS A 164 -9.97 -0.70 -15.77
N GLU A 165 -8.84 -0.42 -15.11
CA GLU A 165 -8.54 0.86 -14.47
C GLU A 165 -8.11 1.93 -15.49
N HIS A 166 -7.41 1.52 -16.55
CA HIS A 166 -6.87 2.37 -17.60
C HIS A 166 -7.32 1.85 -18.97
N ARG A 167 -8.55 2.19 -19.37
CA ARG A 167 -9.19 1.61 -20.56
C ARG A 167 -8.56 2.04 -21.88
N ASP A 168 -7.96 3.21 -21.88
CA ASP A 168 -7.32 3.85 -23.02
C ASP A 168 -5.80 3.58 -23.09
N ILE A 169 -5.27 2.79 -22.14
CA ILE A 169 -3.82 2.59 -21.94
C ILE A 169 -3.08 2.14 -23.20
N ALA A 170 -3.70 1.37 -24.08
CA ALA A 170 -3.07 0.82 -25.28
C ALA A 170 -3.84 1.17 -26.58
N VAL A 171 -4.59 2.28 -26.58
CA VAL A 171 -5.38 2.71 -27.75
C VAL A 171 -4.47 3.07 -28.93
N ASP A 172 -3.36 3.76 -28.65
CA ASP A 172 -2.41 4.23 -29.68
C ASP A 172 -1.22 3.29 -29.83
N PHE A 173 -1.32 2.07 -29.29
CA PHE A 173 -0.23 1.11 -29.28
C PHE A 173 0.08 0.59 -30.69
N LYS A 174 1.29 0.87 -31.17
CA LYS A 174 1.71 0.69 -32.57
C LYS A 174 2.09 -0.76 -32.92
N PRO A 175 2.81 -1.52 -32.06
CA PRO A 175 3.30 -2.85 -32.44
C PRO A 175 2.19 -3.87 -32.74
N LYS A 176 2.33 -4.53 -33.90
CA LYS A 176 1.40 -5.57 -34.38
C LYS A 176 1.90 -6.99 -34.14
N ASN A 177 3.21 -7.21 -34.10
CA ASN A 177 3.81 -8.54 -33.90
C ASN A 177 3.58 -9.06 -32.47
N GLN A 178 2.96 -10.23 -32.33
CA GLN A 178 2.52 -10.76 -31.03
C GLN A 178 3.63 -10.97 -30.00
N LEU A 179 4.84 -11.37 -30.43
CA LEU A 179 5.99 -11.52 -29.53
C LEU A 179 6.42 -10.16 -28.98
N VAL A 180 6.45 -9.15 -29.84
CA VAL A 180 6.74 -7.76 -29.45
C VAL A 180 5.69 -7.22 -28.50
N ARG A 181 4.39 -7.47 -28.75
CA ARG A 181 3.30 -7.09 -27.84
C ARG A 181 3.49 -7.69 -26.44
N THR A 182 3.87 -8.97 -26.41
CA THR A 182 4.15 -9.70 -25.17
C THR A 182 5.35 -9.11 -24.42
N ALA A 183 6.44 -8.80 -25.14
CA ALA A 183 7.63 -8.18 -24.57
C ALA A 183 7.30 -6.82 -23.90
N TYR A 184 6.60 -5.93 -24.60
CA TYR A 184 6.18 -4.65 -24.03
C TYR A 184 5.26 -4.80 -22.81
N MET A 185 4.33 -5.75 -22.83
CA MET A 185 3.48 -6.01 -21.67
C MET A 185 4.29 -6.48 -20.46
N ASN A 186 5.33 -7.29 -20.66
CA ASN A 186 6.24 -7.70 -19.59
C ASN A 186 7.03 -6.52 -19.02
N VAL A 187 7.51 -5.60 -19.87
CA VAL A 187 8.17 -4.36 -19.42
C VAL A 187 7.20 -3.53 -18.58
N LEU A 188 5.95 -3.34 -19.03
CA LEU A 188 4.92 -2.61 -18.28
C LEU A 188 4.63 -3.26 -16.91
N LEU A 189 4.48 -4.58 -16.86
CA LEU A 189 4.26 -5.31 -15.61
C LEU A 189 5.46 -5.19 -14.66
N ASN A 190 6.69 -5.25 -15.19
CA ASN A 190 7.90 -5.08 -14.41
C ASN A 190 8.01 -3.66 -13.84
N LEU A 191 7.73 -2.63 -14.64
CA LEU A 191 7.69 -1.24 -14.20
C LEU A 191 6.70 -1.04 -13.05
N ILE A 192 5.47 -1.55 -13.19
CA ILE A 192 4.46 -1.51 -12.12
C ILE A 192 4.95 -2.24 -10.87
N LYS A 193 5.62 -3.38 -11.03
CA LYS A 193 6.18 -4.14 -9.91
C LYS A 193 7.28 -3.37 -9.19
N ILE A 194 8.14 -2.67 -9.93
CA ILE A 194 9.20 -1.81 -9.35
C ILE A 194 8.56 -0.68 -8.55
N LEU A 195 7.59 0.04 -9.13
CA LEU A 195 6.94 1.19 -8.51
C LEU A 195 6.04 0.86 -7.31
N LYS A 196 5.72 -0.43 -7.09
CA LYS A 196 5.01 -0.89 -5.90
C LYS A 196 5.94 -1.19 -4.72
N LYS A 197 7.26 -1.19 -4.93
CA LYS A 197 8.22 -1.47 -3.86
C LYS A 197 8.36 -0.27 -2.92
N PRO A 198 8.67 -0.50 -1.63
CA PRO A 198 8.94 0.59 -0.69
C PRO A 198 10.13 1.45 -1.16
N PRO A 199 10.10 2.78 -0.94
CA PRO A 199 11.14 3.71 -1.37
C PRO A 199 12.56 3.33 -0.91
N GLU A 200 12.69 2.73 0.28
CA GLU A 200 13.95 2.28 0.89
C GLU A 200 14.66 1.21 0.05
N THR A 201 13.89 0.43 -0.72
CA THR A 201 14.40 -0.70 -1.52
C THR A 201 14.70 -0.32 -2.98
N LEU A 202 14.33 0.91 -3.37
CA LEU A 202 14.56 1.45 -4.69
C LEU A 202 15.98 2.02 -4.76
N SER A 203 16.75 1.56 -5.75
CA SER A 203 18.06 2.14 -6.07
C SER A 203 17.92 3.20 -7.16
N GLU A 204 18.90 4.11 -7.27
CA GLU A 204 18.92 5.12 -8.33
C GLU A 204 18.92 4.46 -9.70
N SER A 205 19.73 3.41 -9.87
CA SER A 205 19.79 2.62 -11.09
C SER A 205 18.43 2.03 -11.50
N LYS A 206 17.63 1.52 -10.53
CA LYS A 206 16.29 1.00 -10.82
C LYS A 206 15.34 2.10 -11.26
N LEU A 207 15.44 3.30 -10.69
CA LEU A 207 14.62 4.44 -11.07
C LEU A 207 15.01 4.99 -12.46
N THR A 208 16.30 5.03 -12.77
CA THR A 208 16.79 5.40 -14.10
C THR A 208 16.31 4.40 -15.15
N ASN A 209 16.43 3.10 -14.89
CA ASN A 209 15.92 2.07 -15.79
C ASN A 209 14.39 2.17 -15.94
N ALA A 210 13.66 2.40 -14.85
CA ALA A 210 12.21 2.59 -14.88
C ALA A 210 11.80 3.82 -15.72
N ARG A 211 12.60 4.90 -15.72
CA ARG A 211 12.38 6.05 -16.61
C ARG A 211 12.60 5.70 -18.08
N SER A 212 13.65 4.94 -18.38
CA SER A 212 13.91 4.43 -19.75
C SER A 212 12.76 3.55 -20.24
N ASP A 213 12.38 2.55 -19.44
CA ASP A 213 11.26 1.63 -19.73
C ASP A 213 9.95 2.43 -19.98
N LEU A 214 9.68 3.44 -19.15
CA LEU A 214 8.50 4.29 -19.30
C LEU A 214 8.53 5.10 -20.62
N SER A 215 9.70 5.62 -21.02
CA SER A 215 9.87 6.32 -22.30
C SER A 215 9.58 5.38 -23.46
N GLU A 216 10.23 4.22 -23.49
CA GLU A 216 10.06 3.21 -24.55
C GLU A 216 8.61 2.75 -24.69
N LEU A 217 7.93 2.50 -23.56
CA LEU A 217 6.52 2.14 -23.56
C LEU A 217 5.63 3.27 -24.10
N THR A 218 5.94 4.52 -23.77
CA THR A 218 5.19 5.69 -24.25
C THR A 218 5.39 5.88 -25.76
N GLU A 219 6.62 5.72 -26.26
CA GLU A 219 6.95 5.78 -27.69
C GLU A 219 6.26 4.68 -28.50
N ALA A 220 6.14 3.47 -27.90
CA ALA A 220 5.37 2.36 -28.44
C ALA A 220 3.85 2.63 -28.48
N GLY A 221 3.38 3.69 -27.82
CA GLY A 221 2.00 4.18 -27.87
C GLY A 221 1.15 3.82 -26.65
N PHE A 222 1.77 3.44 -25.52
CA PHE A 222 1.03 3.34 -24.27
C PHE A 222 0.75 4.72 -23.65
N LYS A 223 -0.45 4.92 -23.12
CA LYS A 223 -0.84 6.12 -22.34
C LYS A 223 -0.55 5.90 -20.85
N LEU A 224 0.59 6.36 -20.39
CA LEU A 224 1.15 6.03 -19.07
C LEU A 224 1.30 7.23 -18.13
N ASP A 225 0.51 8.30 -18.28
CA ASP A 225 0.60 9.51 -17.45
C ASP A 225 0.45 9.24 -15.94
N TRP A 226 -0.36 8.24 -15.59
CA TRP A 226 -0.53 7.80 -14.20
C TRP A 226 0.72 7.11 -13.64
N LEU A 227 1.47 6.38 -14.48
CA LEU A 227 2.74 5.76 -14.08
C LEU A 227 3.87 6.78 -14.04
N LYS A 228 3.85 7.75 -14.96
CA LYS A 228 4.79 8.87 -14.95
C LYS A 228 4.73 9.62 -13.62
N ARG A 229 3.54 10.03 -13.19
CA ARG A 229 3.34 10.68 -11.88
C ARG A 229 3.78 9.80 -10.72
N LYS A 230 3.39 8.52 -10.70
CA LYS A 230 3.83 7.58 -9.65
C LYS A 230 5.35 7.41 -9.60
N LEU A 231 6.03 7.43 -10.75
CA LEU A 231 7.48 7.35 -10.82
C LEU A 231 8.13 8.63 -10.29
N GLU A 232 7.58 9.80 -10.62
CA GLU A 232 8.02 11.08 -10.06
C GLU A 232 7.85 11.13 -8.53
N ASP A 233 6.69 10.71 -8.04
CA ASP A 233 6.39 10.61 -6.60
C ASP A 233 7.38 9.67 -5.90
N ALA A 234 7.60 8.47 -6.44
CA ALA A 234 8.56 7.51 -5.90
C ALA A 234 10.00 8.06 -5.88
N CYS A 235 10.39 8.87 -6.88
CA CYS A 235 11.69 9.53 -6.90
C CYS A 235 11.81 10.59 -5.79
N LEU A 236 10.75 11.35 -5.55
CA LEU A 236 10.71 12.37 -4.49
C LEU A 236 10.72 11.73 -3.10
N GLU A 237 9.93 10.69 -2.88
CA GLU A 237 9.89 9.95 -1.62
C GLU A 237 11.24 9.33 -1.29
N ARG A 238 11.89 8.66 -2.26
CA ARG A 238 13.22 8.08 -2.03
C ARG A 238 14.26 9.14 -1.67
N LYS A 239 14.24 10.31 -2.32
CA LYS A 239 15.17 11.41 -2.00
C LYS A 239 15.01 11.86 -0.54
N LYS A 240 13.77 11.94 -0.06
CA LYS A 240 13.48 12.26 1.35
C LYS A 240 14.04 11.19 2.28
N VAL A 241 13.75 9.91 2.02
CA VAL A 241 14.27 8.79 2.83
C VAL A 241 15.80 8.79 2.91
N VAL A 242 16.50 9.07 1.79
CA VAL A 242 17.96 9.13 1.79
C VAL A 242 18.46 10.33 2.60
N ALA A 243 17.84 11.50 2.46
CA ALA A 243 18.21 12.69 3.22
C ALA A 243 17.97 12.50 4.73
N ASP A 244 16.82 11.96 5.12
CA ASP A 244 16.50 11.66 6.51
C ASP A 244 17.43 10.59 7.07
N GLY A 245 17.77 9.56 6.28
CA GLY A 245 18.74 8.55 6.65
C GLY A 245 20.15 9.10 6.91
N ALA A 246 20.62 10.03 6.07
CA ALA A 246 21.90 10.71 6.25
C ALA A 246 21.93 11.56 7.53
N ARG A 247 20.85 12.31 7.80
CA ARG A 247 20.71 13.11 9.02
C ARG A 247 20.68 12.25 10.28
N VAL A 248 20.01 11.10 10.23
CA VAL A 248 20.03 10.14 11.35
C VAL A 248 21.44 9.61 11.59
N GLN A 249 22.20 9.27 10.55
CA GLN A 249 23.59 8.82 10.71
C GLN A 249 24.49 9.90 11.34
N GLU A 250 24.34 11.15 10.92
CA GLU A 250 25.07 12.28 11.52
C GLU A 250 24.76 12.42 13.03
N LEU A 251 23.47 12.31 13.39
CA LEU A 251 23.06 12.33 14.80
C LEU A 251 23.63 11.13 15.58
N GLU A 252 23.66 9.94 14.99
CA GLU A 252 24.29 8.76 15.61
C GLU A 252 25.78 8.99 15.92
N GLU A 253 26.52 9.63 15.02
CA GLU A 253 27.94 9.94 15.20
C GLU A 253 28.17 11.03 16.25
N ARG A 254 27.34 12.08 16.27
CA ARG A 254 27.39 13.14 17.30
C ARG A 254 27.12 12.57 18.69
N VAL A 255 26.12 11.70 18.82
CA VAL A 255 25.81 11.01 20.09
C VAL A 255 26.96 10.12 20.56
N LYS A 256 27.58 9.35 19.65
CA LYS A 256 28.77 8.53 19.99
C LYS A 256 29.94 9.39 20.46
N THR A 257 30.18 10.52 19.79
CA THR A 257 31.26 11.45 20.14
C THR A 257 31.05 12.04 21.53
N LEU A 258 29.84 12.53 21.82
CA LEU A 258 29.50 13.08 23.13
C LEU A 258 29.61 12.05 24.25
N LYS A 259 29.26 10.79 23.99
CA LYS A 259 29.43 9.72 24.97
C LYS A 259 30.90 9.52 25.36
N VAL A 260 31.82 9.54 24.39
CA VAL A 260 33.26 9.45 24.65
C VAL A 260 33.78 10.67 25.42
N GLU A 261 33.32 11.87 25.07
CA GLU A 261 33.69 13.10 25.79
C GLU A 261 33.22 13.08 27.25
N LEU A 262 31.98 12.61 27.48
CA LEU A 262 31.43 12.46 28.82
C LEU A 262 32.26 11.48 29.67
N ASP A 263 32.59 10.31 29.12
CA ASP A 263 33.40 9.31 29.83
C ASP A 263 34.83 9.83 30.11
N ASN A 264 35.42 10.60 29.18
CA ASN A 264 36.70 11.27 29.40
C ASN A 264 36.64 12.32 30.51
N GLU A 265 35.57 13.11 30.59
CA GLU A 265 35.39 14.08 31.67
C GLU A 265 35.11 13.40 33.01
N LYS A 266 34.37 12.28 33.04
CA LYS A 266 34.24 11.41 34.23
C LYS A 266 35.60 10.87 34.69
N ALA A 267 36.43 10.41 33.77
CA ALA A 267 37.79 9.93 34.07
C ALA A 267 38.70 11.04 34.62
N LYS A 268 38.61 12.26 34.07
CA LYS A 268 39.34 13.43 34.61
C LYS A 268 38.81 13.85 35.97
N SER A 269 37.50 13.79 36.18
CA SER A 269 36.83 14.10 37.46
C SER A 269 37.28 13.14 38.56
N SER A 270 37.20 11.83 38.32
CA SER A 270 37.67 10.79 39.24
C SER A 270 39.18 10.85 39.51
N LYS A 271 40.00 11.21 38.52
CA LYS A 271 41.44 11.45 38.70
C LYS A 271 41.75 12.69 39.54
N VAL A 272 40.93 13.74 39.45
CA VAL A 272 41.06 14.91 40.31
C VAL A 272 40.63 14.59 41.74
N MET A 273 39.51 13.88 41.90
CA MET A 273 39.04 13.43 43.21
C MET A 273 40.11 12.60 43.92
N SER A 274 40.79 11.70 43.22
CA SER A 274 41.90 10.92 43.79
C SER A 274 43.16 11.74 44.08
N LEU A 275 43.50 12.73 43.24
CA LEU A 275 44.63 13.64 43.50
C LEU A 275 44.37 14.60 44.68
N GLU A 276 43.14 15.07 44.87
CA GLU A 276 42.74 15.92 46.01
C GLU A 276 42.82 15.19 47.36
N HIS A 277 42.63 13.86 47.38
CA HIS A 277 42.87 13.06 48.59
C HIS A 277 44.38 12.91 48.90
N SER A 278 45.25 13.11 47.91
CA SER A 278 46.72 13.02 48.06
C SER A 278 47.45 14.37 48.23
N GLU A 279 46.86 15.50 47.81
CA GLU A 279 47.48 16.85 47.86
C GLU A 279 46.96 17.74 49.01
N LYS A 280 46.71 17.18 50.20
CA LYS A 280 46.43 17.99 51.42
C LYS A 280 47.64 18.79 51.94
N ALA A 281 48.73 18.90 51.19
CA ALA A 281 49.89 19.69 51.55
C ALA A 281 50.38 20.54 50.36
N LYS A 282 50.13 21.86 50.45
CA LYS A 282 50.75 22.98 49.70
C LYS A 282 50.20 23.26 48.28
N SER A 283 49.11 24.03 48.16
CA SER A 283 48.95 25.10 47.15
C SER A 283 47.62 25.85 47.34
N SER A 284 47.56 27.11 46.89
CA SER A 284 46.55 28.11 47.24
C SER A 284 45.12 27.77 46.76
N LYS A 285 44.15 28.05 47.64
CA LYS A 285 42.70 27.87 47.50
C LYS A 285 42.08 28.50 46.22
N ALA A 286 42.83 29.35 45.50
CA ALA A 286 42.39 30.03 44.28
C ALA A 286 42.59 29.19 43.01
N VAL A 287 43.66 28.38 42.93
CA VAL A 287 43.96 27.55 41.75
C VAL A 287 43.02 26.34 41.68
N SER A 288 42.68 25.74 42.83
CA SER A 288 41.66 24.69 42.92
C SER A 288 40.28 25.20 42.48
N GLY A 289 39.85 26.36 42.96
CA GLY A 289 38.57 26.97 42.59
C GLY A 289 38.46 27.33 41.10
N LEU A 290 39.56 27.75 40.45
CA LEU A 290 39.56 27.99 39.00
C LEU A 290 39.50 26.70 38.19
N LYS A 291 40.20 25.64 38.64
CA LYS A 291 40.20 24.31 37.98
C LYS A 291 38.84 23.61 38.15
N GLU A 292 38.17 23.82 39.26
CA GLU A 292 36.81 23.33 39.54
C GLU A 292 35.76 24.10 38.73
N LYS A 293 35.85 25.44 38.69
CA LYS A 293 35.00 26.28 37.83
C LYS A 293 35.15 25.96 36.34
N ALA A 294 36.36 25.71 35.86
CA ALA A 294 36.61 25.33 34.47
C ALA A 294 36.00 23.96 34.10
N LYS A 295 35.98 23.00 35.03
CA LYS A 295 35.29 21.70 34.84
C LYS A 295 33.77 21.87 34.87
N SER A 296 33.25 22.68 35.79
CA SER A 296 31.82 22.99 35.90
C SER A 296 31.29 23.68 34.63
N LEU A 297 32.05 24.63 34.08
CA LEU A 297 31.71 25.31 32.82
C LEU A 297 31.67 24.35 31.61
N LYS A 298 32.57 23.36 31.54
CA LYS A 298 32.54 22.34 30.48
C LYS A 298 31.35 21.39 30.61
N VAL A 299 30.98 20.99 31.82
CA VAL A 299 29.77 20.18 32.07
C VAL A 299 28.51 20.95 31.68
N LEU A 300 28.41 22.23 32.03
CA LEU A 300 27.29 23.10 31.62
C LEU A 300 27.21 23.27 30.09
N SER A 301 28.36 23.38 29.41
CA SER A 301 28.41 23.41 27.95
C SER A 301 27.88 22.10 27.34
N LEU A 302 28.22 20.95 27.93
CA LEU A 302 27.72 19.66 27.48
C LEU A 302 26.21 19.52 27.75
N GLU A 303 25.69 20.00 28.90
CA GLU A 303 24.24 20.03 29.19
C GLU A 303 23.45 20.78 28.12
N GLN A 304 23.97 21.93 27.68
CA GLN A 304 23.32 22.73 26.64
C GLN A 304 23.30 21.96 25.32
N THR A 305 24.44 21.37 24.91
CA THR A 305 24.51 20.61 23.66
C THR A 305 23.61 19.36 23.66
N VAL A 306 23.50 18.65 24.79
CA VAL A 306 22.58 17.51 24.92
C VAL A 306 21.12 17.97 24.86
N SER A 307 20.79 19.13 25.44
CA SER A 307 19.43 19.67 25.41
C SER A 307 19.04 20.14 24.00
N ASP A 308 19.97 20.77 23.26
CA ASP A 308 19.77 21.15 21.86
C ASP A 308 19.58 19.92 20.97
N LEU A 309 20.33 18.84 21.23
CA LEU A 309 20.16 17.56 20.53
C LEU A 309 18.81 16.90 20.79
N ILE A 310 18.28 16.97 22.02
CA ILE A 310 16.94 16.44 22.34
C ILE A 310 15.88 17.13 21.48
N VAL A 311 15.94 18.46 21.35
CA VAL A 311 15.01 19.23 20.50
C VAL A 311 15.17 18.87 19.02
N GLU A 312 16.41 18.69 18.55
CA GLU A 312 16.69 18.26 17.17
C GLU A 312 16.15 16.84 16.90
N LEU A 313 16.28 15.94 17.88
CA LEU A 313 15.79 14.56 17.80
C LEU A 313 14.26 14.48 17.78
N ASP A 314 13.58 15.24 18.63
CA ASP A 314 12.10 15.30 18.70
C ASP A 314 11.49 15.83 17.38
N ASN A 315 12.17 16.77 16.72
CA ASN A 315 11.75 17.24 15.40
C ASN A 315 11.86 16.17 14.30
N GLU A 316 12.83 15.25 14.41
CA GLU A 316 13.07 14.16 13.45
C GLU A 316 12.27 12.89 13.75
N LYS A 317 11.75 12.75 14.97
CA LYS A 317 10.88 11.65 15.42
C LYS A 317 9.61 11.51 14.58
N THR A 318 9.14 12.61 14.00
CA THR A 318 7.97 12.62 13.09
C THR A 318 8.27 12.03 11.71
N LYS A 319 9.54 11.79 11.37
CA LYS A 319 10.01 11.44 10.01
C LYS A 319 10.65 10.05 9.90
N SER A 320 11.17 9.47 11.00
CA SER A 320 11.89 8.18 10.94
C SER A 320 11.78 7.35 12.22
N SER A 321 11.46 6.05 12.09
CA SER A 321 11.30 5.13 13.23
C SER A 321 12.61 4.71 13.91
N LYS A 322 13.77 4.91 13.26
CA LYS A 322 15.10 4.63 13.86
C LYS A 322 15.47 5.62 14.97
N VAL A 323 14.83 6.79 15.00
CA VAL A 323 15.07 7.87 15.94
C VAL A 323 14.72 7.47 17.39
N LEU A 324 13.78 6.54 17.58
CA LEU A 324 13.35 6.06 18.91
C LEU A 324 14.47 5.38 19.72
N LEU A 325 15.39 4.67 19.06
CA LEU A 325 16.52 4.04 19.76
C LEU A 325 17.57 5.07 20.19
N LEU A 326 17.77 6.10 19.37
CA LEU A 326 18.69 7.20 19.68
C LEU A 326 18.19 8.05 20.84
N GLU A 327 16.88 8.29 20.90
CA GLU A 327 16.22 9.02 21.98
C GLU A 327 16.51 8.40 23.34
N GLN A 328 16.37 7.07 23.45
CA GLN A 328 16.67 6.36 24.68
C GLN A 328 18.12 6.57 25.12
N THR A 329 19.08 6.46 24.21
CA THR A 329 20.50 6.73 24.52
C THR A 329 20.77 8.17 24.91
N VAL A 330 20.11 9.16 24.29
CA VAL A 330 20.29 10.58 24.63
C VAL A 330 19.66 10.89 26.01
N LEU A 331 18.52 10.30 26.33
CA LEU A 331 17.92 10.38 27.66
C LEU A 331 18.82 9.76 28.74
N ASP A 332 19.42 8.61 28.45
CA ASP A 332 20.37 7.97 29.36
C ASP A 332 21.61 8.87 29.58
N LEU A 333 22.14 9.50 28.52
CA LEU A 333 23.24 10.48 28.64
C LEU A 333 22.84 11.69 29.49
N LYS A 334 21.61 12.21 29.34
CA LYS A 334 21.11 13.34 30.14
C LYS A 334 21.07 12.98 31.63
N VAL A 335 20.55 11.82 31.98
CA VAL A 335 20.50 11.32 33.37
C VAL A 335 21.90 11.15 33.96
N GLU A 336 22.86 10.65 33.17
CA GLU A 336 24.25 10.54 33.63
C GLU A 336 24.91 11.89 33.89
N LEU A 337 24.59 12.91 33.08
CA LEU A 337 25.15 14.25 33.22
C LEU A 337 24.59 14.98 34.47
N ASP A 338 23.30 14.81 34.76
CA ASP A 338 22.66 15.34 35.97
C ASP A 338 23.23 14.72 37.26
N LYS A 339 23.64 13.43 37.21
CA LYS A 339 24.38 12.77 38.32
C LYS A 339 25.76 13.38 38.54
N GLU A 340 26.51 13.65 37.47
CA GLU A 340 27.82 14.33 37.57
C GLU A 340 27.72 15.76 38.13
N ARG A 341 26.61 16.46 37.88
CA ARG A 341 26.35 17.79 38.44
C ARG A 341 26.00 17.74 39.92
N SER A 342 25.12 16.84 40.33
CA SER A 342 24.71 16.66 41.73
C SER A 342 25.85 16.18 42.63
N ALA A 343 26.80 15.39 42.09
CA ALA A 343 28.02 15.01 42.80
C ALA A 343 28.97 16.20 43.08
N LYS A 344 28.84 17.31 42.34
CA LYS A 344 29.73 18.49 42.43
C LYS A 344 29.16 19.67 43.21
N SER A 345 27.85 19.70 43.51
CA SER A 345 27.23 20.87 44.17
C SER A 345 27.37 20.90 45.69
N GLY A 346 27.91 19.85 46.32
CA GLY A 346 28.39 19.87 47.72
C GLY A 346 27.44 20.49 48.74
N THR A 347 26.13 20.46 48.49
CA THR A 347 25.11 21.03 49.39
C THR A 347 24.00 20.03 49.57
N SER A 348 24.05 19.35 50.71
CA SER A 348 22.92 18.61 51.27
C SER A 348 21.74 19.57 51.45
N LYS A 349 20.81 19.60 50.51
CA LYS A 349 19.44 20.08 50.75
C LYS A 349 18.45 19.16 50.05
N THR A 350 17.68 18.50 50.92
CA THR A 350 16.30 18.06 50.77
C THR A 350 15.57 18.56 49.52
N VAL A 351 15.21 17.58 48.68
CA VAL A 351 13.99 17.45 47.87
C VAL A 351 13.03 18.65 47.90
N TRP A 352 12.86 19.27 46.74
CA TRP A 352 11.55 19.66 46.22
C TRP A 352 11.45 19.21 44.77
N LEU A 353 10.72 18.11 44.55
CA LEU A 353 10.01 17.89 43.30
C LEU A 353 8.96 19.01 43.22
N MET A 354 9.23 20.04 42.44
CA MET A 354 8.26 21.09 42.17
C MET A 354 8.01 21.13 40.66
N ASP A 355 6.85 20.56 40.32
CA ASP A 355 6.00 20.81 39.15
C ASP A 355 6.34 20.21 37.77
N ASP A 356 6.44 18.89 37.72
CA ASP A 356 6.21 18.08 36.51
C ASP A 356 4.71 17.89 36.15
N ALA A 357 3.79 18.61 36.81
CA ALA A 357 2.35 18.52 36.52
C ALA A 357 1.92 19.27 35.24
N CYS A 358 2.73 20.21 34.76
CA CYS A 358 2.45 20.95 33.51
C CYS A 358 2.86 20.16 32.25
N PHE A 359 3.91 19.35 32.33
CA PHE A 359 4.46 18.66 31.15
C PHE A 359 3.54 17.53 30.65
N TRP A 360 2.95 16.75 31.56
CA TRP A 360 2.06 15.63 31.20
C TRP A 360 0.67 16.05 30.72
N ARG A 361 0.23 17.28 31.03
CA ARG A 361 -1.08 17.80 30.60
C ARG A 361 -1.08 18.26 29.13
N HIS A 362 0.09 18.49 28.52
CA HIS A 362 0.23 18.89 27.10
C HIS A 362 0.27 17.71 26.11
N MET A 363 0.51 16.48 26.58
CA MET A 363 0.68 15.28 25.73
C MET A 363 -0.55 14.36 25.64
N GLY A 364 -1.68 14.69 26.28
CA GLY A 364 -2.98 14.07 25.96
C GLY A 364 -3.11 12.56 26.15
N ILE A 365 -2.45 11.95 27.15
CA ILE A 365 -2.55 10.51 27.43
C ILE A 365 -3.29 10.30 28.76
N ARG A 366 -4.49 9.71 28.69
CA ARG A 366 -5.34 9.33 29.84
C ARG A 366 -4.92 7.94 30.37
N GLU A 367 -4.47 7.93 31.63
CA GLU A 367 -4.51 6.85 32.63
C GLU A 367 -4.17 5.39 32.26
N ARG A 368 -3.13 4.85 32.91
CA ARG A 368 -3.20 3.59 33.68
C ARG A 368 -2.05 3.52 34.70
N MET A 369 -2.27 4.04 35.90
CA MET A 369 -1.47 3.70 37.08
C MET A 369 -2.41 3.23 38.19
N ALA A 370 -2.73 1.94 38.16
CA ALA A 370 -3.25 1.23 39.31
C ALA A 370 -2.13 0.36 39.88
N GLY A 371 -1.70 0.69 41.10
CA GLY A 371 -0.88 -0.17 41.96
C GLY A 371 0.62 0.01 41.79
N TYR A 372 1.26 0.72 42.72
CA TYR A 372 1.96 0.05 43.81
C TYR A 372 2.18 1.03 44.97
N ARG A 373 1.58 0.70 46.12
CA ARG A 373 1.80 1.36 47.41
C ARG A 373 3.12 0.89 48.00
N LYS A 374 3.85 1.87 48.57
CA LYS A 374 4.67 1.84 49.80
C LYS A 374 5.28 0.49 50.23
N LEU A 375 6.60 0.48 50.34
CA LEU A 375 7.27 -0.10 51.51
C LEU A 375 8.13 0.98 52.19
N LYS A 376 8.17 0.87 53.51
CA LYS A 376 8.43 1.88 54.54
C LYS A 376 9.72 2.67 54.41
#